data_AF-A0A5S9P6S3-F1
#
_entry.id   AF-A0A5S9P6S3-F1
#
_cell.length_a   1.000
_cell.length_b   1.000
_cell.length_c   1.000
_cell.angle_alpha   90.00
_cell.angle_beta   90.00
_cell.angle_gamma   90.00
#
_symmetry.space_group_name_H-M   'P 1'
#
loop_
_entity.id
_entity.type
_entity.pdbx_description
1 polymer ?
#
loop_
_entity_poly.entity_id
_entity_poly.type
_entity_poly.pdbx_seq_one_letter_code
_entity_poly.pdbx_strand_id
1 'polypeptide(L)'
;MKPEQLTCECCLGALTAKTDELPESPELSWLVCNTCDRHTPVINGFPLFSETVQGSAALPAPLLDLFKENPTSYPRYMQQKQDRDILEVYAALQPFNESTRALFPLLAALQEKLQPGDVIIDTWARTGWHALLLSALFPEQRVIAIWDTNTSVLGYAGYDWWFSESERPKNLEVMFVSKGSRLPFDANSISLVFAHDVLHRYDFPDSPEDLERVCADNGIIMFAHVHLSNAEPEPFFKRGGTLRHSDFYREYFDQRLADTERSAYVLSEEALFGLADGPLTKALDDHHYNGVILIAEKTWLTQTFVTNDDAWVSEHSRLLLNPILTFDPLSMTMALNQHGLTGQTNYYLDRHPCLKLRIQQVVGNPMDSAKIDLIVASEKAQNLGDIAVQLGVPIAEVIAMATQLQQQDYLLALPVCQRAIALQAFHSNEHRLCDPVFSRYWQHAETTTPDTTLELQGQPLNRSEMTEFIQAIAAYLSECGFSEGNEIHVSKELSKTPRLLLMFAAWWLGLIPVIDEDYLADSLNNNEDPVLLDQSHHSSAAASFWDVIEKFIGRPTVSAANLSNSQAVRKDTLIPWYQAVLQH
;
A
#
# COMPACT_ATOMS: atom_id res chain seq x y z
N MET A 1 -18.59 19.80 -4.71
CA MET A 1 -17.93 20.87 -5.47
C MET A 1 -18.87 22.04 -5.64
N LYS A 2 -18.45 23.27 -5.32
CA LYS A 2 -19.33 24.43 -5.48
C LYS A 2 -19.21 25.04 -6.88
N PRO A 3 -20.31 25.32 -7.60
CA PRO A 3 -20.29 25.82 -8.99
C PRO A 3 -19.47 27.11 -9.17
N GLU A 4 -19.48 27.99 -8.17
CA GLU A 4 -18.75 29.26 -8.19
C GLU A 4 -17.21 29.12 -8.23
N GLN A 5 -16.70 27.90 -8.08
CA GLN A 5 -15.28 27.58 -8.12
C GLN A 5 -14.85 27.00 -9.48
N LEU A 6 -15.79 26.90 -10.43
CA LEU A 6 -15.60 26.28 -11.73
C LEU A 6 -15.96 27.23 -12.87
N THR A 7 -15.21 27.10 -13.96
CA THR A 7 -15.46 27.82 -15.21
C THR A 7 -15.74 26.86 -16.34
N CYS A 8 -16.46 27.30 -17.35
CA CYS A 8 -16.64 26.53 -18.58
C CYS A 8 -15.30 26.28 -19.28
N GLU A 9 -14.99 25.01 -19.55
CA GLU A 9 -13.80 24.54 -20.25
C GLU A 9 -13.65 25.10 -21.68
N CYS A 10 -14.74 25.60 -22.27
CA CYS A 10 -14.77 26.14 -23.63
C CYS A 10 -14.57 27.67 -23.67
N CYS A 11 -15.31 28.43 -22.85
CA CYS A 11 -15.31 29.91 -22.93
C CYS A 11 -14.83 30.62 -21.66
N LEU A 12 -14.47 29.86 -20.61
CA LEU A 12 -14.07 30.36 -19.29
C LEU A 12 -15.15 31.21 -18.59
N GLY A 13 -16.40 31.14 -19.05
CA GLY A 13 -17.54 31.76 -18.40
C GLY A 13 -17.94 31.04 -17.11
N ALA A 14 -18.56 31.78 -16.18
CA ALA A 14 -19.05 31.22 -14.93
C ALA A 14 -20.09 30.11 -15.16
N LEU A 15 -20.05 29.08 -14.30
CA LEU A 15 -21.01 27.99 -14.30
C LEU A 15 -22.07 28.19 -13.22
N THR A 16 -23.32 27.88 -13.54
CA THR A 16 -24.43 27.89 -12.58
C THR A 16 -24.99 26.48 -12.40
N ALA A 17 -25.25 26.07 -11.16
CA ALA A 17 -25.93 24.80 -10.91
C ALA A 17 -27.41 24.89 -11.30
N LYS A 18 -27.89 23.84 -11.96
CA LYS A 18 -29.30 23.59 -12.22
C LYS A 18 -29.62 22.16 -11.80
N THR A 19 -30.52 22.00 -10.85
CA THR A 19 -30.97 20.68 -10.40
C THR A 19 -32.21 20.29 -11.18
N ASP A 20 -32.19 19.12 -11.81
CA ASP A 20 -33.40 18.50 -12.31
C ASP A 20 -33.85 17.48 -11.25
N GLU A 21 -35.09 17.59 -10.75
CA GLU A 21 -35.65 16.57 -9.85
C GLU A 21 -35.91 15.28 -10.65
N LEU A 22 -34.96 14.35 -10.65
CA LEU A 22 -35.20 13.00 -11.15
C LEU A 22 -35.69 12.09 -9.99
N PRO A 23 -36.83 11.41 -10.14
CA PRO A 23 -37.44 10.61 -9.08
C PRO A 23 -36.76 9.24 -8.84
N GLU A 24 -35.64 8.92 -9.50
CA GLU A 24 -34.90 7.67 -9.32
C GLU A 24 -33.38 7.93 -9.30
N SER A 25 -32.69 7.28 -8.36
CA SER A 25 -31.21 7.21 -8.28
C SER A 25 -30.60 6.84 -9.64
N PRO A 26 -29.47 7.46 -10.08
CA PRO A 26 -28.52 8.31 -9.34
C PRO A 26 -28.95 9.77 -9.17
N GLU A 27 -28.34 10.49 -8.23
CA GLU A 27 -28.52 11.95 -8.09
C GLU A 27 -27.91 12.66 -9.31
N LEU A 28 -28.75 13.36 -10.07
CA LEU A 28 -28.36 14.12 -11.26
C LEU A 28 -28.58 15.62 -11.05
N SER A 29 -27.57 16.41 -11.38
CA SER A 29 -27.69 17.85 -11.58
C SER A 29 -26.81 18.30 -12.75
N TRP A 30 -26.84 19.59 -13.08
CA TRP A 30 -26.11 20.17 -14.19
C TRP A 30 -25.32 21.40 -13.77
N LEU A 31 -24.12 21.56 -14.32
CA LEU A 31 -23.40 22.82 -14.38
C LEU A 31 -23.64 23.43 -15.76
N VAL A 32 -24.20 24.64 -15.79
CA VAL A 32 -24.62 25.31 -17.04
C VAL A 32 -23.79 26.56 -17.26
N CYS A 33 -23.20 26.66 -18.46
CA CYS A 33 -22.56 27.87 -18.94
C CYS A 33 -23.56 28.72 -19.73
N ASN A 34 -23.97 29.86 -19.18
CA ASN A 34 -24.93 30.75 -19.86
C ASN A 34 -24.32 31.49 -21.07
N THR A 35 -22.99 31.50 -21.22
CA THR A 35 -22.29 32.20 -22.32
C THR A 35 -22.25 31.38 -23.60
N CYS A 36 -21.95 30.09 -23.50
CA CYS A 36 -21.84 29.19 -24.67
C CYS A 36 -22.85 28.05 -24.67
N ASP A 37 -23.82 28.08 -23.75
CA ASP A 37 -24.91 27.10 -23.62
C ASP A 37 -24.41 25.65 -23.55
N ARG A 38 -23.36 25.43 -22.75
CA ARG A 38 -22.83 24.10 -22.45
C ARG A 38 -23.38 23.61 -21.12
N HIS A 39 -23.75 22.32 -21.09
CA HIS A 39 -24.37 21.66 -19.95
C HIS A 39 -23.51 20.46 -19.57
N THR A 40 -22.84 20.57 -18.44
CA THR A 40 -21.98 19.52 -17.88
C THR A 40 -22.77 18.74 -16.83
N PRO A 41 -22.96 17.43 -16.99
CA PRO A 41 -23.70 16.66 -16.02
C PRO A 41 -22.88 16.44 -14.75
N VAL A 42 -23.57 16.44 -13.61
CA VAL A 42 -23.03 16.10 -12.30
C VAL A 42 -23.82 14.90 -11.79
N ILE A 43 -23.19 13.73 -11.76
CA ILE A 43 -23.82 12.46 -11.34
C ILE A 43 -23.16 12.01 -10.04
N ASN A 44 -23.94 11.73 -8.99
CA ASN A 44 -23.44 11.34 -7.66
C ASN A 44 -22.32 12.27 -7.13
N GLY A 45 -22.45 13.57 -7.40
CA GLY A 45 -21.47 14.58 -6.98
C GLY A 45 -20.18 14.64 -7.81
N PHE A 46 -20.09 13.94 -8.94
CA PHE A 46 -18.98 14.01 -9.89
C PHE A 46 -19.32 14.89 -11.10
N PRO A 47 -18.68 16.05 -11.28
CA PRO A 47 -18.77 16.80 -12.52
C PRO A 47 -18.08 16.05 -13.67
N LEU A 48 -18.83 15.72 -14.72
CA LEU A 48 -18.33 14.98 -15.88
C LEU A 48 -18.13 15.93 -17.08
N PHE A 49 -17.11 16.79 -17.02
CA PHE A 49 -16.78 17.70 -18.13
C PHE A 49 -16.47 16.96 -19.43
N SER A 50 -16.04 15.70 -19.34
CA SER A 50 -15.87 14.78 -20.47
C SER A 50 -17.17 14.46 -21.21
N GLU A 51 -18.32 14.62 -20.56
CA GLU A 51 -19.65 14.31 -21.08
C GLU A 51 -20.48 15.58 -21.33
N THR A 52 -19.82 16.75 -21.41
CA THR A 52 -20.49 18.04 -21.62
C THR A 52 -21.19 18.09 -22.98
N VAL A 53 -22.46 18.48 -22.98
CA VAL A 53 -23.29 18.63 -24.18
C VAL A 53 -23.62 20.09 -24.47
N GLN A 54 -24.03 20.37 -25.71
CA GLN A 54 -24.50 21.68 -26.13
C GLN A 54 -26.03 21.75 -26.05
N GLY A 55 -26.57 22.79 -25.41
CA GLY A 55 -28.00 22.97 -25.16
C GLY A 55 -28.59 21.95 -24.18
N SER A 56 -29.91 21.91 -24.08
CA SER A 56 -30.66 21.03 -23.17
C SER A 56 -30.78 19.59 -23.67
N ALA A 57 -29.73 19.03 -24.27
CA ALA A 57 -29.75 17.66 -24.74
C ALA A 57 -29.89 16.70 -23.53
N ALA A 58 -30.76 15.71 -23.64
CA ALA A 58 -30.87 14.67 -22.62
C ALA A 58 -29.54 13.90 -22.53
N LEU A 59 -29.12 13.58 -21.30
CA LEU A 59 -28.02 12.65 -21.09
C LEU A 59 -28.27 11.32 -21.81
N PRO A 60 -27.23 10.69 -22.39
CA PRO A 60 -27.36 9.36 -22.92
C PRO A 60 -27.81 8.39 -21.81
N ALA A 61 -28.92 7.67 -22.01
CA ALA A 61 -29.39 6.65 -21.06
C ALA A 61 -28.27 5.66 -20.64
N PRO A 62 -27.38 5.19 -21.54
CA PRO A 62 -26.28 4.30 -21.15
C PRO A 62 -25.33 4.85 -20.10
N LEU A 63 -25.15 6.18 -20.04
CA LEU A 63 -24.29 6.81 -19.03
C LEU A 63 -24.95 6.75 -17.64
N LEU A 64 -26.26 7.01 -17.55
CA LEU A 64 -26.99 6.89 -16.29
C LEU A 64 -27.08 5.42 -15.83
N ASP A 65 -27.31 4.49 -16.76
CA ASP A 65 -27.38 3.05 -16.46
C ASP A 65 -26.07 2.53 -15.84
N LEU A 66 -24.93 3.05 -16.29
CA LEU A 66 -23.61 2.69 -15.75
C LEU A 66 -23.49 3.02 -14.25
N PHE A 67 -24.04 4.14 -13.78
CA PHE A 67 -24.07 4.48 -12.36
C PHE A 67 -25.17 3.71 -11.60
N LYS A 68 -26.31 3.40 -12.24
CA LYS A 68 -27.40 2.62 -11.61
C LYS A 68 -27.02 1.17 -11.33
N GLU A 69 -26.33 0.52 -12.26
CA GLU A 69 -25.94 -0.90 -12.14
C GLU A 69 -24.70 -1.12 -11.26
N ASN A 70 -23.97 -0.04 -10.95
CA ASN A 70 -22.68 -0.08 -10.27
C ASN A 70 -22.71 -0.79 -8.89
N PRO A 71 -23.68 -0.54 -7.99
CA PRO A 71 -23.69 -1.13 -6.64
C PRO A 71 -23.74 -2.67 -6.62
N THR A 72 -24.17 -3.30 -7.71
CA THR A 72 -24.24 -4.76 -7.84
C THR A 72 -23.16 -5.34 -8.75
N SER A 73 -22.75 -4.61 -9.78
CA SER A 73 -21.81 -5.10 -10.80
C SER A 73 -20.34 -4.93 -10.39
N TYR A 74 -20.00 -3.87 -9.66
CA TYR A 74 -18.60 -3.60 -9.29
C TYR A 74 -18.02 -4.60 -8.29
N PRO A 75 -18.73 -5.02 -7.22
CA PRO A 75 -18.24 -6.10 -6.35
C PRO A 75 -17.97 -7.39 -7.11
N ARG A 76 -18.84 -7.74 -8.07
CA ARG A 76 -18.66 -8.90 -8.93
C ARG A 76 -17.42 -8.74 -9.82
N TYR A 77 -17.18 -7.55 -10.37
CA TYR A 77 -15.97 -7.25 -11.12
C TYR A 77 -14.70 -7.41 -10.26
N MET A 78 -14.70 -6.88 -9.02
CA MET A 78 -13.57 -7.04 -8.10
C MET A 78 -13.27 -8.52 -7.83
N GLN A 79 -14.31 -9.32 -7.55
CA GLN A 79 -14.14 -10.77 -7.36
C GLN A 79 -13.58 -11.44 -8.63
N GLN A 80 -14.13 -11.12 -9.81
CA GLN A 80 -13.65 -11.68 -11.08
C GLN A 80 -12.20 -11.28 -11.42
N LYS A 81 -11.78 -10.07 -11.04
CA LYS A 81 -10.39 -9.61 -11.16
C LYS A 81 -9.48 -10.48 -10.31
N GLN A 82 -9.85 -10.71 -9.05
CA GLN A 82 -9.10 -11.56 -8.11
C GLN A 82 -9.05 -13.02 -8.59
N ASP A 83 -10.20 -13.62 -8.94
CA ASP A 83 -10.30 -15.02 -9.39
C ASP A 83 -9.46 -15.31 -10.65
N ARG A 84 -9.27 -14.29 -11.50
CA ARG A 84 -8.50 -14.38 -12.75
C ARG A 84 -7.05 -13.92 -12.60
N ASP A 85 -6.66 -13.50 -11.40
CA ASP A 85 -5.36 -12.92 -11.11
C ASP A 85 -4.99 -11.78 -12.07
N ILE A 86 -5.97 -10.90 -12.36
CA ILE A 86 -5.74 -9.72 -13.21
C ILE A 86 -5.20 -8.61 -12.32
N LEU A 87 -3.98 -8.16 -12.62
CA LEU A 87 -3.31 -7.13 -11.85
C LEU A 87 -2.59 -6.16 -12.78
N GLU A 88 -2.57 -4.89 -12.38
CA GLU A 88 -1.72 -3.89 -12.99
C GLU A 88 -0.57 -3.55 -12.06
N VAL A 89 0.63 -3.97 -12.44
CA VAL A 89 1.83 -3.93 -11.58
C VAL A 89 2.17 -2.51 -11.13
N TYR A 90 2.06 -1.53 -12.04
CA TYR A 90 2.36 -0.13 -11.71
C TYR A 90 1.33 0.51 -10.76
N ALA A 91 0.07 0.07 -10.78
CA ALA A 91 -0.93 0.50 -9.80
C ALA A 91 -0.69 -0.16 -8.44
N ALA A 92 -0.37 -1.46 -8.44
CA ALA A 92 -0.05 -2.23 -7.22
C ALA A 92 1.20 -1.73 -6.48
N LEU A 93 2.13 -1.08 -7.18
CA LEU A 93 3.37 -0.56 -6.61
C LEU A 93 3.47 0.96 -6.57
N GLN A 94 2.41 1.68 -6.95
CA GLN A 94 2.40 3.13 -6.95
C GLN A 94 2.81 3.76 -5.60
N PRO A 95 2.45 3.22 -4.41
CA PRO A 95 2.94 3.78 -3.15
C PRO A 95 4.46 3.67 -2.98
N PHE A 96 5.06 2.59 -3.49
CA PHE A 96 6.44 2.19 -3.20
C PHE A 96 7.44 2.65 -4.26
N ASN A 97 6.96 2.99 -5.46
CA ASN A 97 7.80 3.34 -6.59
C ASN A 97 8.48 4.71 -6.40
N GLU A 98 9.52 4.92 -7.21
CA GLU A 98 10.33 6.13 -7.20
C GLU A 98 9.50 7.37 -7.57
N SER A 99 8.54 7.23 -8.49
CA SER A 99 7.75 8.36 -9.00
C SER A 99 6.85 9.00 -7.95
N THR A 100 6.20 8.21 -7.10
CA THR A 100 5.42 8.73 -5.97
C THR A 100 6.32 9.21 -4.85
N ARG A 101 7.37 8.45 -4.52
CA ARG A 101 8.25 8.78 -3.39
C ARG A 101 9.18 9.96 -3.64
N ALA A 102 9.37 10.37 -4.90
CA ALA A 102 10.04 11.63 -5.23
C ALA A 102 9.32 12.87 -4.69
N LEU A 103 8.04 12.77 -4.31
CA LEU A 103 7.30 13.81 -3.59
C LEU A 103 7.78 13.96 -2.13
N PHE A 104 8.21 12.88 -1.48
CA PHE A 104 8.38 12.82 -0.03
C PHE A 104 9.41 13.82 0.52
N PRO A 105 10.58 14.02 -0.12
CA PRO A 105 11.52 15.04 0.32
C PRO A 105 10.97 16.47 0.25
N LEU A 106 9.94 16.72 -0.58
CA LEU A 106 9.34 18.05 -0.77
C LEU A 106 8.23 18.35 0.24
N LEU A 107 7.69 17.34 0.94
CA LEU A 107 6.48 17.46 1.75
C LEU A 107 6.58 18.53 2.84
N ALA A 108 7.69 18.59 3.57
CA ALA A 108 7.85 19.58 4.63
C ALA A 108 7.77 21.02 4.09
N ALA A 109 8.44 21.29 2.96
CA ALA A 109 8.39 22.60 2.31
C ALA A 109 7.00 22.91 1.73
N LEU A 110 6.31 21.91 1.19
CA LEU A 110 4.94 22.05 0.70
C LEU A 110 3.97 22.40 1.83
N GLN A 111 4.08 21.73 2.98
CA GLN A 111 3.24 21.99 4.15
C GLN A 111 3.50 23.36 4.77
N GLU A 112 4.75 23.84 4.78
CA GLU A 112 5.08 25.19 5.24
C GLU A 112 4.49 26.27 4.32
N LYS A 113 4.48 26.00 3.02
CA LYS A 113 4.01 26.97 2.01
C LYS A 113 2.49 27.04 1.92
N LEU A 114 1.81 25.90 1.92
CA LEU A 114 0.36 25.84 1.72
C LEU A 114 -0.39 26.35 2.95
N GLN A 115 -1.38 27.19 2.71
CA GLN A 115 -2.25 27.75 3.73
C GLN A 115 -3.53 26.90 3.87
N PRO A 116 -4.21 26.93 5.04
CA PRO A 116 -5.51 26.28 5.19
C PRO A 116 -6.51 26.81 4.14
N GLY A 117 -7.21 25.92 3.47
CA GLY A 117 -8.16 26.24 2.40
C GLY A 117 -7.56 26.41 1.01
N ASP A 118 -6.23 26.37 0.86
CA ASP A 118 -5.58 26.32 -0.45
C ASP A 118 -6.07 25.13 -1.27
N VAL A 119 -6.05 25.29 -2.60
CA VAL A 119 -6.50 24.25 -3.54
C VAL A 119 -5.30 23.50 -4.12
N ILE A 120 -5.36 22.18 -4.03
CA ILE A 120 -4.43 21.24 -4.64
C ILE A 120 -5.17 20.50 -5.75
N ILE A 121 -4.59 20.40 -6.94
CA ILE A 121 -5.14 19.53 -8.01
C ILE A 121 -4.20 18.37 -8.29
N ASP A 122 -4.77 17.16 -8.37
CA ASP A 122 -4.15 15.97 -8.96
C ASP A 122 -4.70 15.83 -10.38
N THR A 123 -3.87 16.10 -11.38
CA THR A 123 -4.35 16.27 -12.75
C THR A 123 -4.51 14.94 -13.50
N TRP A 124 -4.07 13.82 -12.92
CA TRP A 124 -4.09 12.51 -13.57
C TRP A 124 -4.29 11.38 -12.56
N ALA A 125 -5.44 11.40 -11.88
CA ALA A 125 -5.77 10.52 -10.76
C ALA A 125 -6.11 9.07 -11.17
N ARG A 126 -5.45 8.50 -12.17
CA ARG A 126 -5.80 7.22 -12.82
C ARG A 126 -6.23 6.06 -11.90
N THR A 127 -5.50 5.88 -10.82
CA THR A 127 -5.67 4.78 -9.86
C THR A 127 -6.41 5.22 -8.60
N GLY A 128 -6.65 6.51 -8.43
CA GLY A 128 -7.16 7.13 -7.21
C GLY A 128 -6.15 7.22 -6.05
N TRP A 129 -4.93 6.66 -6.20
CA TRP A 129 -3.94 6.62 -5.13
C TRP A 129 -3.48 8.01 -4.69
N HIS A 130 -3.01 8.84 -5.64
CA HIS A 130 -2.51 10.19 -5.35
C HIS A 130 -3.60 11.10 -4.75
N ALA A 131 -4.85 10.96 -5.20
CA ALA A 131 -5.99 11.66 -4.63
C ALA A 131 -6.17 11.38 -3.11
N LEU A 132 -6.11 10.10 -2.71
CA LEU A 132 -6.21 9.71 -1.29
C LEU A 132 -4.95 10.08 -0.50
N LEU A 133 -3.77 9.97 -1.13
CA LEU A 133 -2.51 10.35 -0.50
C LEU A 133 -2.45 11.85 -0.23
N LEU A 134 -2.72 12.69 -1.24
CA LEU A 134 -2.67 14.14 -1.11
C LEU A 134 -3.72 14.65 -0.12
N SER A 135 -4.94 14.11 -0.14
CA SER A 135 -5.97 14.50 0.83
C SER A 135 -5.61 14.14 2.28
N ALA A 136 -4.84 13.06 2.48
CA ALA A 136 -4.32 12.68 3.79
C ALA A 136 -3.12 13.53 4.24
N LEU A 137 -2.19 13.85 3.33
CA LEU A 137 -1.00 14.64 3.62
C LEU A 137 -1.30 16.14 3.83
N PHE A 138 -2.41 16.62 3.27
CA PHE A 138 -2.83 18.02 3.28
C PHE A 138 -4.30 18.16 3.75
N PRO A 139 -4.62 17.81 5.01
CA PRO A 139 -6.00 17.71 5.50
C PRO A 139 -6.72 19.05 5.60
N GLU A 140 -5.98 20.16 5.67
CA GLU A 140 -6.53 21.53 5.74
C GLU A 140 -6.73 22.16 4.36
N GLN A 141 -6.19 21.53 3.31
CA GLN A 141 -6.33 21.97 1.93
C GLN A 141 -7.49 21.24 1.26
N ARG A 142 -8.02 21.84 0.20
CA ARG A 142 -9.00 21.21 -0.67
C ARG A 142 -8.26 20.51 -1.81
N VAL A 143 -8.46 19.20 -1.93
CA VAL A 143 -7.85 18.38 -3.00
C VAL A 143 -8.90 18.08 -4.06
N ILE A 144 -8.55 18.32 -5.32
CA ILE A 144 -9.39 18.03 -6.47
C ILE A 144 -8.64 17.04 -7.37
N ALA A 145 -9.16 15.82 -7.46
CA ALA A 145 -8.65 14.79 -8.36
C ALA A 145 -9.34 14.86 -9.71
N ILE A 146 -8.55 14.81 -10.78
CA ILE A 146 -9.02 14.89 -12.16
C ILE A 146 -8.68 13.59 -12.87
N TRP A 147 -9.69 13.01 -13.53
CA TRP A 147 -9.51 11.86 -14.41
C TRP A 147 -10.10 12.14 -15.81
N ASP A 148 -9.45 11.67 -16.87
CA ASP A 148 -9.76 12.14 -18.22
C ASP A 148 -10.65 11.21 -19.05
N THR A 149 -11.07 10.07 -18.49
CA THR A 149 -11.80 9.05 -19.25
C THR A 149 -12.70 8.17 -18.37
N ASN A 150 -13.71 7.55 -18.98
CA ASN A 150 -14.47 6.44 -18.38
C ASN A 150 -13.76 5.07 -18.55
N THR A 151 -12.58 5.05 -19.15
CA THR A 151 -11.83 3.81 -19.42
C THR A 151 -10.67 3.65 -18.42
N SER A 152 -10.00 2.49 -18.43
CA SER A 152 -8.89 2.15 -17.51
C SER A 152 -9.33 1.61 -16.14
N VAL A 153 -8.44 1.69 -15.14
CA VAL A 153 -8.45 0.90 -13.89
C VAL A 153 -9.71 1.11 -13.06
N LEU A 154 -10.17 2.36 -12.91
CA LEU A 154 -11.38 2.69 -12.15
C LEU A 154 -12.57 3.01 -13.05
N GLY A 155 -12.41 3.90 -14.04
CA GLY A 155 -13.54 4.44 -14.82
C GLY A 155 -14.61 5.09 -13.92
N TYR A 156 -15.77 5.45 -14.46
CA TYR A 156 -16.84 6.07 -13.67
C TYR A 156 -17.36 5.13 -12.58
N ALA A 157 -17.54 3.84 -12.90
CA ALA A 157 -18.01 2.82 -11.96
C ALA A 157 -17.07 2.64 -10.75
N GLY A 158 -15.77 2.52 -10.98
CA GLY A 158 -14.80 2.41 -9.89
C GLY A 158 -14.70 3.69 -9.08
N TYR A 159 -14.76 4.87 -9.71
CA TYR A 159 -14.77 6.12 -8.98
C TYR A 159 -16.03 6.29 -8.12
N ASP A 160 -17.20 5.94 -8.64
CA ASP A 160 -18.44 5.96 -7.87
C ASP A 160 -18.40 4.97 -6.70
N TRP A 161 -17.79 3.80 -6.87
CA TRP A 161 -17.62 2.84 -5.78
C TRP A 161 -16.62 3.30 -4.70
N TRP A 162 -15.42 3.72 -5.11
CA TRP A 162 -14.31 4.02 -4.19
C TRP A 162 -14.35 5.44 -3.64
N PHE A 163 -14.97 6.38 -4.36
CA PHE A 163 -14.96 7.81 -4.07
C PHE A 163 -16.37 8.43 -4.03
N SER A 164 -17.40 7.63 -3.75
CA SER A 164 -18.72 8.18 -3.41
C SER A 164 -18.60 9.18 -2.27
N GLU A 165 -19.54 10.12 -2.20
CA GLU A 165 -19.50 11.22 -1.24
C GLU A 165 -19.43 10.74 0.22
N SER A 166 -20.04 9.60 0.54
CA SER A 166 -19.99 8.98 1.87
C SER A 166 -18.65 8.31 2.19
N GLU A 167 -17.87 7.94 1.17
CA GLU A 167 -16.67 7.10 1.31
C GLU A 167 -15.35 7.87 1.15
N ARG A 168 -15.35 8.97 0.39
CA ARG A 168 -14.14 9.77 0.18
C ARG A 168 -13.85 10.72 1.34
N PRO A 169 -12.58 11.12 1.57
CA PRO A 169 -12.23 12.19 2.50
C PRO A 169 -13.01 13.48 2.22
N LYS A 170 -13.39 14.20 3.28
CA LYS A 170 -14.23 15.42 3.17
C LYS A 170 -13.57 16.57 2.41
N ASN A 171 -12.24 16.60 2.41
CA ASN A 171 -11.45 17.59 1.69
C ASN A 171 -11.10 17.12 0.25
N LEU A 172 -11.53 15.93 -0.17
CA LEU A 172 -11.30 15.40 -1.50
C LEU A 172 -12.56 15.54 -2.36
N GLU A 173 -12.38 16.10 -3.54
CA GLU A 173 -13.36 16.13 -4.61
C GLU A 173 -12.79 15.47 -5.87
N VAL A 174 -13.68 14.96 -6.72
CA VAL A 174 -13.30 14.28 -7.96
C VAL A 174 -14.10 14.88 -9.11
N MET A 175 -13.44 15.13 -10.24
CA MET A 175 -14.08 15.54 -11.49
C MET A 175 -13.46 14.80 -12.67
N PHE A 176 -14.20 14.77 -13.78
CA PHE A 176 -13.72 14.19 -15.02
C PHE A 176 -13.58 15.24 -16.10
N VAL A 177 -12.39 15.37 -16.70
CA VAL A 177 -12.08 16.41 -17.70
C VAL A 177 -11.38 15.76 -18.88
N SER A 178 -11.99 15.81 -20.06
CA SER A 178 -11.42 15.19 -21.26
C SER A 178 -10.00 15.66 -21.54
N LYS A 179 -9.17 14.72 -22.02
CA LYS A 179 -7.84 15.02 -22.54
C LYS A 179 -7.90 16.09 -23.64
N GLY A 180 -7.09 17.13 -23.50
CA GLY A 180 -7.01 18.25 -24.45
C GLY A 180 -8.06 19.35 -24.23
N SER A 181 -9.00 19.16 -23.31
CA SER A 181 -9.85 20.26 -22.83
C SER A 181 -9.08 21.14 -21.85
N ARG A 182 -9.47 22.42 -21.76
CA ARG A 182 -8.98 23.30 -20.70
C ARG A 182 -9.54 22.86 -19.34
N LEU A 183 -8.75 23.09 -18.31
CA LEU A 183 -9.15 22.91 -16.93
C LEU A 183 -10.24 23.91 -16.55
N PRO A 184 -11.33 23.44 -15.92
CA PRO A 184 -12.50 24.24 -15.61
C PRO A 184 -12.30 25.10 -14.34
N PHE A 185 -11.18 25.81 -14.26
CA PHE A 185 -10.87 26.71 -13.14
C PHE A 185 -10.53 28.12 -13.62
N ASP A 186 -10.78 29.08 -12.76
CA ASP A 186 -10.29 30.44 -12.91
C ASP A 186 -8.76 30.47 -12.98
N ALA A 187 -8.22 31.50 -13.65
CA ALA A 187 -6.79 31.75 -13.62
C ALA A 187 -6.31 32.05 -12.19
N ASN A 188 -5.08 31.64 -11.87
CA ASN A 188 -4.42 31.89 -10.58
C ASN A 188 -5.23 31.41 -9.35
N SER A 189 -5.97 30.32 -9.48
CA SER A 189 -6.87 29.79 -8.43
C SER A 189 -6.30 28.58 -7.67
N ILE A 190 -5.21 27.99 -8.15
CA ILE A 190 -4.66 26.73 -7.65
C ILE A 190 -3.28 26.95 -7.01
N SER A 191 -3.13 26.57 -5.74
CA SER A 191 -1.89 26.77 -4.98
C SER A 191 -0.85 25.67 -5.25
N LEU A 192 -1.29 24.43 -5.50
CA LEU A 192 -0.42 23.31 -5.89
C LEU A 192 -1.05 22.50 -7.03
N VAL A 193 -0.27 22.31 -8.09
CA VAL A 193 -0.58 21.40 -9.19
C VAL A 193 0.33 20.18 -9.08
N PHE A 194 -0.24 19.02 -8.80
CA PHE A 194 0.44 17.73 -8.86
C PHE A 194 0.08 17.04 -10.19
N ALA A 195 1.02 17.09 -11.14
CA ALA A 195 0.83 16.69 -12.53
C ALA A 195 1.63 15.44 -12.87
N HIS A 196 1.19 14.28 -12.37
CA HIS A 196 1.82 12.99 -12.67
C HIS A 196 1.58 12.59 -14.15
N ASP A 197 2.63 12.15 -14.85
CA ASP A 197 2.57 11.64 -16.23
C ASP A 197 2.14 12.63 -17.33
N VAL A 198 1.91 13.90 -17.00
CA VAL A 198 1.25 14.83 -17.94
C VAL A 198 2.12 15.15 -19.16
N LEU A 199 3.39 15.50 -18.98
CA LEU A 199 4.23 16.09 -20.04
C LEU A 199 4.55 15.17 -21.23
N HIS A 200 4.44 13.85 -21.02
CA HIS A 200 4.71 12.86 -22.06
C HIS A 200 3.43 12.17 -22.56
N ARG A 201 2.28 12.41 -21.93
CA ARG A 201 0.98 11.89 -22.35
C ARG A 201 0.10 12.91 -23.05
N TYR A 202 0.16 14.18 -22.63
CA TYR A 202 -0.71 15.25 -23.12
C TYR A 202 -0.03 16.09 -24.21
N ASP A 203 -0.85 16.85 -24.95
CA ASP A 203 -0.37 17.70 -26.01
C ASP A 203 0.44 18.88 -25.45
N PHE A 204 1.58 19.13 -26.08
CA PHE A 204 2.51 20.19 -25.75
C PHE A 204 2.52 21.22 -26.87
N PRO A 205 2.44 22.53 -26.59
CA PRO A 205 2.53 23.16 -25.26
C PRO A 205 1.20 23.31 -24.51
N ASP A 206 0.05 23.00 -25.13
CA ASP A 206 -1.28 23.38 -24.65
C ASP A 206 -1.56 22.99 -23.18
N SER A 207 -1.20 21.78 -22.77
CA SER A 207 -1.52 21.30 -21.41
C SER A 207 -0.66 21.99 -20.32
N PRO A 208 0.67 22.07 -20.45
CA PRO A 208 1.50 22.91 -19.55
C PRO A 208 1.02 24.35 -19.43
N GLU A 209 0.66 24.99 -20.54
CA GLU A 209 0.21 26.39 -20.51
C GLU A 209 -1.09 26.57 -19.73
N ASP A 210 -2.00 25.62 -19.85
CA ASP A 210 -3.27 25.66 -19.11
C ASP A 210 -3.07 25.40 -17.61
N LEU A 211 -2.09 24.57 -17.24
CA LEU A 211 -1.68 24.36 -15.84
C LEU A 211 -1.03 25.63 -15.26
N GLU A 212 -0.17 26.30 -16.03
CA GLU A 212 0.39 27.59 -15.65
C GLU A 212 -0.69 28.67 -15.49
N ARG A 213 -1.72 28.65 -16.34
CA ARG A 213 -2.85 29.59 -16.26
C ARG A 213 -3.62 29.45 -14.95
N VAL A 214 -3.94 28.23 -14.52
CA VAL A 214 -4.74 28.00 -13.31
C VAL A 214 -3.91 28.09 -12.03
N CYS A 215 -2.61 27.85 -12.09
CA CYS A 215 -1.72 27.94 -10.95
C CYS A 215 -1.53 29.39 -10.51
N ALA A 216 -1.67 29.66 -9.21
CA ALA A 216 -1.43 30.96 -8.62
C ALA A 216 0.00 31.46 -8.92
N ASP A 217 0.20 32.79 -8.91
CA ASP A 217 1.50 33.40 -9.20
C ASP A 217 2.60 32.93 -8.23
N ASN A 218 2.24 32.69 -6.96
CA ASN A 218 3.09 32.09 -5.93
C ASN A 218 2.87 30.58 -5.77
N GLY A 219 2.02 29.96 -6.58
CA GLY A 219 1.73 28.53 -6.56
C GLY A 219 2.89 27.68 -7.07
N ILE A 220 2.75 26.37 -6.90
CA ILE A 220 3.75 25.37 -7.30
C ILE A 220 3.15 24.45 -8.34
N ILE A 221 3.95 24.09 -9.35
CA ILE A 221 3.62 23.03 -10.30
C ILE A 221 4.66 21.94 -10.22
N MET A 222 4.25 20.72 -9.91
CA MET A 222 5.09 19.54 -9.90
C MET A 222 4.65 18.59 -11.01
N PHE A 223 5.40 18.54 -12.10
CA PHE A 223 5.26 17.50 -13.10
C PHE A 223 6.02 16.26 -12.63
N ALA A 224 5.30 15.33 -12.00
CA ALA A 224 5.86 14.07 -11.52
C ALA A 224 5.95 13.04 -12.66
N HIS A 225 6.96 12.18 -12.62
CA HIS A 225 7.18 11.11 -13.61
C HIS A 225 7.24 11.61 -15.07
N VAL A 226 8.33 12.29 -15.43
CA VAL A 226 8.58 12.79 -16.78
C VAL A 226 9.58 11.88 -17.49
N HIS A 227 9.20 11.30 -18.62
CA HIS A 227 10.13 10.53 -19.44
C HIS A 227 11.08 11.45 -20.22
N LEU A 228 12.37 11.40 -19.87
CA LEU A 228 13.43 12.24 -20.44
C LEU A 228 14.25 11.48 -21.48
N SER A 229 14.55 12.09 -22.62
CA SER A 229 15.44 11.48 -23.63
C SER A 229 16.94 11.60 -23.28
N ASN A 230 17.29 11.93 -22.04
CA ASN A 230 18.66 12.11 -21.58
C ASN A 230 19.47 10.81 -21.65
N ALA A 231 18.84 9.67 -21.35
CA ALA A 231 19.41 8.33 -21.45
C ALA A 231 18.36 7.29 -21.86
N GLU A 232 18.84 6.10 -22.24
CA GLU A 232 18.02 4.91 -22.40
C GLU A 232 17.87 4.19 -21.05
N PRO A 233 16.72 3.56 -20.77
CA PRO A 233 16.61 2.68 -19.61
C PRO A 233 17.56 1.50 -19.74
N GLU A 234 18.16 1.11 -18.63
CA GLU A 234 18.97 -0.10 -18.55
C GLU A 234 18.41 -1.02 -17.46
N PRO A 235 17.95 -2.25 -17.81
CA PRO A 235 17.81 -2.82 -19.15
C PRO A 235 16.77 -2.07 -20.01
N PHE A 236 16.93 -2.13 -21.34
CA PHE A 236 16.05 -1.40 -22.25
C PHE A 236 14.59 -1.85 -22.15
N PHE A 237 13.70 -0.86 -22.03
CA PHE A 237 12.27 -1.01 -22.27
C PHE A 237 11.68 0.26 -22.91
N LYS A 238 10.56 0.10 -23.63
CA LYS A 238 9.88 1.21 -24.29
C LYS A 238 9.04 2.00 -23.27
N ARG A 239 9.39 3.27 -23.05
CA ARG A 239 8.74 4.16 -22.07
C ARG A 239 7.38 4.74 -22.49
N GLY A 240 6.99 4.64 -23.76
CA GLY A 240 5.71 5.19 -24.23
C GLY A 240 5.66 6.73 -24.13
N GLY A 241 4.66 7.33 -24.77
CA GLY A 241 4.52 8.79 -24.82
C GLY A 241 5.59 9.49 -25.66
N THR A 242 5.64 10.82 -25.54
CA THR A 242 6.63 11.67 -26.21
C THR A 242 7.83 11.91 -25.29
N LEU A 243 9.01 11.49 -25.73
CA LEU A 243 10.27 11.70 -25.00
C LEU A 243 10.89 13.03 -25.46
N ARG A 244 11.33 13.86 -24.50
CA ARG A 244 12.05 15.10 -24.77
C ARG A 244 13.27 15.21 -23.88
N HIS A 245 14.31 15.89 -24.34
CA HIS A 245 15.52 16.10 -23.55
C HIS A 245 15.24 17.07 -22.41
N SER A 246 15.96 16.95 -21.30
CA SER A 246 15.84 17.90 -20.19
C SER A 246 16.10 19.35 -20.60
N ASP A 247 17.06 19.57 -21.51
CA ASP A 247 17.34 20.91 -22.08
C ASP A 247 16.14 21.54 -22.76
N PHE A 248 15.31 20.74 -23.45
CA PHE A 248 14.09 21.26 -24.07
C PHE A 248 13.17 21.88 -23.02
N TYR A 249 12.98 21.20 -21.89
CA TYR A 249 12.13 21.70 -20.81
C TYR A 249 12.75 22.92 -20.12
N ARG A 250 14.07 22.89 -19.87
CA ARG A 250 14.81 24.04 -19.30
C ARG A 250 14.63 25.27 -20.17
N GLU A 251 14.98 25.18 -21.45
CA GLU A 251 14.87 26.29 -22.41
C GLU A 251 13.45 26.82 -22.53
N TYR A 252 12.45 25.91 -22.61
CA TYR A 252 11.05 26.28 -22.72
C TYR A 252 10.57 27.06 -21.49
N PHE A 253 10.80 26.54 -20.28
CA PHE A 253 10.33 27.19 -19.07
C PHE A 253 11.17 28.42 -18.69
N ASP A 254 12.47 28.43 -18.96
CA ASP A 254 13.32 29.61 -18.73
C ASP A 254 12.83 30.82 -19.55
N GLN A 255 12.44 30.60 -20.81
CA GLN A 255 11.87 31.66 -21.64
C GLN A 255 10.52 32.16 -21.11
N ARG A 256 9.67 31.26 -20.63
CA ARG A 256 8.33 31.61 -20.11
C ARG A 256 8.35 32.28 -18.75
N LEU A 257 9.30 31.89 -17.90
CA LEU A 257 9.39 32.34 -16.51
C LEU A 257 10.40 33.48 -16.32
N ALA A 258 11.04 33.96 -17.39
CA ALA A 258 12.12 34.96 -17.36
C ALA A 258 11.77 36.21 -16.51
N ASP A 259 10.54 36.72 -16.65
CA ASP A 259 10.05 37.92 -15.98
C ASP A 259 9.26 37.63 -14.69
N THR A 260 9.39 36.41 -14.14
CA THR A 260 8.70 35.97 -12.91
C THR A 260 9.68 35.68 -11.78
N GLU A 261 9.17 35.58 -10.55
CA GLU A 261 9.94 35.10 -9.38
C GLU A 261 10.07 33.58 -9.31
N ARG A 262 9.51 32.87 -10.29
CA ARG A 262 9.54 31.41 -10.38
C ARG A 262 10.69 30.94 -11.29
N SER A 263 11.10 29.70 -11.08
CA SER A 263 12.00 28.96 -11.95
C SER A 263 11.55 27.52 -12.09
N ALA A 264 11.90 26.90 -13.21
CA ALA A 264 11.70 25.47 -13.42
C ALA A 264 12.98 24.71 -13.08
N TYR A 265 12.84 23.64 -12.30
CA TYR A 265 13.92 22.74 -11.93
C TYR A 265 13.64 21.37 -12.53
N VAL A 266 14.53 20.90 -13.41
CA VAL A 266 14.49 19.52 -13.92
C VAL A 266 15.36 18.66 -13.00
N LEU A 267 14.71 17.78 -12.26
CA LEU A 267 15.28 16.94 -11.20
C LEU A 267 15.23 15.47 -11.62
N SER A 268 16.19 14.66 -11.18
CA SER A 268 16.12 13.20 -11.31
C SER A 268 15.16 12.62 -10.28
N GLU A 269 14.26 11.75 -10.76
CA GLU A 269 13.34 11.00 -9.91
C GLU A 269 14.11 10.07 -8.96
N GLU A 270 15.16 9.43 -9.47
CA GLU A 270 16.05 8.56 -8.69
C GLU A 270 16.81 9.33 -7.61
N ALA A 271 17.34 10.51 -7.96
CA ALA A 271 18.08 11.33 -7.01
C ALA A 271 17.15 11.87 -5.91
N LEU A 272 15.89 12.21 -6.22
CA LEU A 272 14.88 12.56 -5.23
C LEU A 272 14.49 11.35 -4.36
N PHE A 273 14.32 10.18 -4.97
CA PHE A 273 13.97 8.95 -4.26
C PHE A 273 15.02 8.53 -3.22
N GLY A 274 16.30 8.77 -3.50
CA GLY A 274 17.42 8.53 -2.59
C GLY A 274 17.90 9.77 -1.84
N LEU A 275 17.23 10.92 -1.99
CA LEU A 275 17.62 12.16 -1.34
C LEU A 275 17.46 11.96 0.16
N ALA A 276 18.53 12.08 0.94
CA ALA A 276 18.44 12.37 2.38
C ALA A 276 18.37 13.89 2.58
N ASP A 277 18.43 14.37 3.82
CA ASP A 277 18.45 15.80 4.11
C ASP A 277 19.49 16.58 3.25
N GLY A 278 19.03 17.66 2.64
CA GLY A 278 19.88 18.50 1.80
C GLY A 278 19.16 19.37 0.77
N PRO A 279 19.93 20.14 -0.02
CA PRO A 279 19.38 21.00 -1.06
C PRO A 279 18.95 20.23 -2.30
N LEU A 280 17.95 20.75 -3.02
CA LEU A 280 17.49 20.18 -4.31
C LEU A 280 18.57 20.16 -5.38
N THR A 281 19.64 20.94 -5.24
CA THR A 281 20.79 20.87 -6.15
C THR A 281 21.41 19.47 -6.23
N LYS A 282 21.26 18.65 -5.19
CA LYS A 282 21.71 17.23 -5.22
C LYS A 282 20.90 16.37 -6.18
N ALA A 283 19.67 16.77 -6.48
CA ALA A 283 18.78 16.08 -7.40
C ALA A 283 18.79 16.68 -8.82
N LEU A 284 19.57 17.74 -9.06
CA LEU A 284 19.84 18.20 -10.42
C LEU A 284 20.73 17.18 -11.11
N ASP A 285 20.12 16.33 -11.93
CA ASP A 285 20.81 15.35 -12.73
C ASP A 285 20.16 15.31 -14.12
N ASP A 286 20.98 15.54 -15.13
CA ASP A 286 20.63 15.62 -16.54
C ASP A 286 20.95 14.33 -17.31
N HIS A 287 21.21 13.22 -16.61
CA HIS A 287 21.54 11.93 -17.21
C HIS A 287 20.44 10.87 -17.00
N HIS A 288 19.51 11.05 -16.06
CA HIS A 288 18.44 10.07 -15.86
C HIS A 288 17.31 10.15 -16.88
N TYR A 289 16.71 8.99 -17.15
CA TYR A 289 15.65 8.80 -18.13
C TYR A 289 14.24 9.06 -17.56
N ASN A 290 14.10 9.19 -16.23
CA ASN A 290 12.90 9.64 -15.54
C ASN A 290 13.24 10.85 -14.67
N GLY A 291 12.37 11.86 -14.69
CA GLY A 291 12.58 13.08 -13.92
C GLY A 291 11.31 13.66 -13.32
N VAL A 292 11.51 14.67 -12.49
CA VAL A 292 10.48 15.55 -11.94
C VAL A 292 10.79 16.96 -12.44
N ILE A 293 9.78 17.67 -12.96
CA ILE A 293 9.93 19.10 -13.28
C ILE A 293 9.13 19.91 -12.27
N LEU A 294 9.83 20.72 -11.50
CA LEU A 294 9.26 21.53 -10.44
C LEU A 294 9.31 23.01 -10.82
N ILE A 295 8.16 23.67 -10.94
CA ILE A 295 8.06 25.12 -11.08
C ILE A 295 7.70 25.70 -9.71
N ALA A 296 8.63 26.44 -9.13
CA ALA A 296 8.49 27.04 -7.81
C ALA A 296 9.29 28.34 -7.72
N GLU A 297 9.27 29.01 -6.56
CA GLU A 297 10.06 30.22 -6.33
C GLU A 297 11.56 29.96 -6.46
N LYS A 298 12.30 30.93 -7.00
CA LYS A 298 13.76 30.84 -7.24
C LYS A 298 14.58 30.41 -6.01
N THR A 299 14.10 30.72 -4.81
CA THR A 299 14.73 30.40 -3.52
C THR A 299 14.74 28.91 -3.20
N TRP A 300 13.83 28.12 -3.79
CA TRP A 300 13.66 26.69 -3.50
C TRP A 300 14.91 25.88 -3.83
N LEU A 301 15.67 26.25 -4.86
CA LEU A 301 16.87 25.51 -5.21
C LEU A 301 17.91 25.45 -4.07
N THR A 302 17.95 26.49 -3.25
CA THR A 302 18.93 26.67 -2.17
C THR A 302 18.40 26.31 -0.78
N GLN A 303 17.10 26.04 -0.66
CA GLN A 303 16.50 25.60 0.59
C GLN A 303 17.02 24.20 0.96
N THR A 304 17.14 23.93 2.26
CA THR A 304 17.40 22.58 2.76
C THR A 304 16.08 21.86 2.93
N PHE A 305 15.94 20.74 2.24
CA PHE A 305 14.81 19.84 2.34
C PHE A 305 15.16 18.73 3.32
N VAL A 306 14.18 18.36 4.13
CA VAL A 306 14.34 17.33 5.15
C VAL A 306 13.51 16.15 4.70
N THR A 307 14.15 14.99 4.61
CA THR A 307 13.44 13.74 4.44
C THR A 307 12.79 13.35 5.75
N ASN A 308 11.48 13.58 5.81
CA ASN A 308 10.67 13.36 6.99
C ASN A 308 10.13 11.93 7.08
N ASP A 309 10.83 10.92 6.55
CA ASP A 309 10.33 9.53 6.51
C ASP A 309 9.84 9.08 7.91
N ASP A 310 10.56 9.44 8.97
CA ASP A 310 10.17 9.12 10.35
C ASP A 310 9.08 10.04 10.93
N ALA A 311 8.98 11.29 10.46
CA ALA A 311 8.06 12.29 11.01
C ALA A 311 6.59 12.03 10.65
N TRP A 312 6.33 11.19 9.65
CA TRP A 312 4.97 10.85 9.21
C TRP A 312 4.35 9.67 9.96
N VAL A 313 5.17 8.91 10.70
CA VAL A 313 4.68 7.75 11.44
C VAL A 313 4.04 8.23 12.74
N SER A 314 2.72 8.12 12.82
CA SER A 314 1.92 8.60 13.94
C SER A 314 0.87 7.56 14.35
N GLU A 315 0.18 7.80 15.46
CA GLU A 315 -0.94 6.95 15.90
C GLU A 315 -2.08 6.88 14.86
N HIS A 316 -2.20 7.86 13.98
CA HIS A 316 -3.20 7.91 12.93
C HIS A 316 -2.76 7.19 11.64
N SER A 317 -1.49 6.81 11.53
CA SER A 317 -0.94 6.15 10.36
C SER A 317 -1.51 4.74 10.19
N ARG A 318 -1.63 4.30 8.94
CA ARG A 318 -1.97 2.94 8.55
C ARG A 318 -0.83 2.35 7.72
N LEU A 319 -0.71 1.03 7.74
CA LEU A 319 0.38 0.32 7.09
C LEU A 319 -0.04 -0.18 5.70
N LEU A 320 0.72 0.21 4.68
CA LEU A 320 0.67 -0.35 3.34
C LEU A 320 1.79 -1.37 3.21
N LEU A 321 1.47 -2.61 2.89
CA LEU A 321 2.45 -3.68 2.77
C LEU A 321 3.07 -3.69 1.38
N ASN A 322 4.39 -3.87 1.29
CA ASN A 322 5.10 -3.89 0.01
C ASN A 322 4.88 -5.23 -0.73
N PRO A 323 4.18 -5.25 -1.88
CA PRO A 323 3.81 -6.49 -2.55
C PRO A 323 4.95 -7.23 -3.25
N ILE A 324 6.14 -6.61 -3.33
CA ILE A 324 7.37 -7.26 -3.81
C ILE A 324 7.94 -8.24 -2.77
N LEU A 325 7.59 -8.04 -1.50
CA LEU A 325 8.17 -8.78 -0.39
C LEU A 325 7.17 -9.79 0.17
N THR A 326 7.72 -10.81 0.83
CA THR A 326 6.96 -11.79 1.60
C THR A 326 7.77 -12.19 2.82
N PHE A 327 7.12 -12.67 3.86
CA PHE A 327 7.79 -13.22 5.03
C PHE A 327 7.95 -14.73 4.90
N ASP A 328 9.17 -15.22 5.16
CA ASP A 328 9.47 -16.64 5.26
C ASP A 328 9.57 -17.05 6.74
N PRO A 329 8.50 -17.59 7.35
CA PRO A 329 8.51 -17.99 8.75
C PRO A 329 9.40 -19.17 9.09
N LEU A 330 9.79 -20.03 8.15
CA LEU A 330 10.74 -21.11 8.46
C LEU A 330 12.15 -20.57 8.74
N SER A 331 12.52 -19.48 8.08
CA SER A 331 13.79 -18.78 8.34
C SER A 331 13.65 -17.58 9.28
N MET A 332 12.41 -17.14 9.53
CA MET A 332 12.07 -15.85 10.16
C MET A 332 12.79 -14.68 9.46
N THR A 333 12.83 -14.72 8.13
CA THR A 333 13.45 -13.67 7.31
C THR A 333 12.51 -13.16 6.24
N MET A 334 12.79 -11.95 5.77
CA MET A 334 12.12 -11.41 4.60
C MET A 334 12.65 -12.04 3.33
N ALA A 335 11.75 -12.36 2.41
CA ALA A 335 12.06 -12.93 1.12
C ALA A 335 11.47 -12.09 -0.01
N LEU A 336 12.03 -12.27 -1.19
CA LEU A 336 11.43 -11.74 -2.42
C LEU A 336 10.19 -12.58 -2.74
N ASN A 337 9.04 -11.92 -2.94
CA ASN A 337 7.83 -12.59 -3.38
C ASN A 337 7.92 -12.89 -4.89
N GLN A 338 8.55 -14.01 -5.25
CA GLN A 338 8.75 -14.40 -6.65
C GLN A 338 7.43 -14.64 -7.41
N HIS A 339 6.37 -14.97 -6.68
CA HIS A 339 5.02 -15.17 -7.22
C HIS A 339 4.13 -13.93 -7.05
N GLY A 340 4.62 -12.90 -6.36
CA GLY A 340 3.96 -11.63 -6.16
C GLY A 340 3.68 -10.93 -7.48
N LEU A 341 2.69 -10.04 -7.46
CA LEU A 341 2.29 -9.25 -8.63
C LEU A 341 2.03 -10.13 -9.85
N THR A 342 1.39 -11.28 -9.63
CA THR A 342 1.02 -12.24 -10.69
C THR A 342 2.24 -12.79 -11.44
N GLY A 343 3.33 -13.01 -10.69
CA GLY A 343 4.62 -13.47 -11.21
C GLY A 343 5.47 -12.37 -11.86
N GLN A 344 5.08 -11.09 -11.73
CA GLN A 344 5.77 -9.97 -12.38
C GLN A 344 6.75 -9.22 -11.46
N THR A 345 7.02 -9.69 -10.24
CA THR A 345 7.97 -9.06 -9.30
C THR A 345 9.34 -8.80 -9.92
N ASN A 346 9.99 -9.83 -10.49
CA ASN A 346 11.30 -9.67 -11.12
C ASN A 346 11.23 -8.75 -12.36
N TYR A 347 10.18 -8.90 -13.17
CA TYR A 347 9.94 -8.04 -14.32
C TYR A 347 9.86 -6.56 -13.93
N TYR A 348 9.22 -6.25 -12.79
CA TYR A 348 9.13 -4.90 -12.27
C TYR A 348 10.48 -4.40 -11.78
N LEU A 349 11.14 -5.17 -10.90
CA LEU A 349 12.43 -4.78 -10.32
C LEU A 349 13.51 -4.57 -11.38
N ASP A 350 13.50 -5.34 -12.46
CA ASP A 350 14.42 -5.12 -13.57
C ASP A 350 14.24 -3.76 -14.23
N ARG A 351 13.06 -3.15 -14.20
CA ARG A 351 12.81 -1.80 -14.74
C ARG A 351 12.99 -0.68 -13.72
N HIS A 352 13.16 -1.04 -12.46
CA HIS A 352 13.29 -0.15 -11.32
C HIS A 352 14.57 -0.50 -10.55
N PRO A 353 15.76 -0.26 -11.16
CA PRO A 353 17.04 -0.70 -10.60
C PRO A 353 17.31 -0.09 -9.21
N CYS A 354 16.83 1.12 -8.95
CA CYS A 354 16.96 1.82 -7.68
C CYS A 354 16.18 1.12 -6.57
N LEU A 355 14.89 0.84 -6.83
CA LEU A 355 14.08 0.01 -5.94
C LEU A 355 14.68 -1.38 -5.76
N LYS A 356 15.16 -2.01 -6.84
CA LYS A 356 15.80 -3.34 -6.80
C LYS A 356 16.99 -3.37 -5.84
N LEU A 357 17.86 -2.36 -5.88
CA LEU A 357 18.99 -2.25 -4.96
C LEU A 357 18.53 -2.12 -3.50
N ARG A 358 17.49 -1.33 -3.22
CA ARG A 358 16.91 -1.22 -1.86
C ARG A 358 16.33 -2.55 -1.39
N ILE A 359 15.52 -3.20 -2.22
CA ILE A 359 14.90 -4.49 -1.90
C ILE A 359 15.95 -5.58 -1.65
N GLN A 360 17.03 -5.61 -2.43
CA GLN A 360 18.12 -6.57 -2.24
C GLN A 360 18.87 -6.43 -0.91
N GLN A 361 18.89 -5.23 -0.32
CA GLN A 361 19.50 -5.00 1.00
C GLN A 361 18.66 -5.54 2.15
N VAL A 362 17.38 -5.83 1.90
CA VAL A 362 16.43 -6.22 2.95
C VAL A 362 15.95 -7.67 2.84
N VAL A 363 16.12 -8.30 1.68
CA VAL A 363 15.95 -9.75 1.55
C VAL A 363 16.97 -10.51 2.41
N GLY A 364 16.51 -11.48 3.18
CA GLY A 364 17.28 -12.27 4.13
C GLY A 364 17.42 -11.60 5.51
N ASN A 365 16.97 -10.35 5.67
CA ASN A 365 16.98 -9.71 6.97
C ASN A 365 15.97 -10.39 7.90
N PRO A 366 16.33 -10.56 9.18
CA PRO A 366 15.45 -11.19 10.13
C PRO A 366 14.28 -10.31 10.55
N MET A 367 13.18 -10.97 10.91
CA MET A 367 12.03 -10.36 11.55
C MET A 367 11.79 -11.00 12.91
N ASP A 368 11.53 -10.17 13.93
CA ASP A 368 11.12 -10.63 15.26
C ASP A 368 9.60 -10.81 15.33
N SER A 369 9.12 -11.57 16.31
CA SER A 369 7.70 -11.85 16.49
C SER A 369 6.84 -10.58 16.64
N ALA A 370 7.32 -9.58 17.38
CA ALA A 370 6.60 -8.34 17.62
C ALA A 370 6.29 -7.56 16.34
N LYS A 371 7.24 -7.50 15.40
CA LYS A 371 7.03 -6.91 14.07
C LYS A 371 6.01 -7.68 13.24
N ILE A 372 6.02 -9.01 13.35
CA ILE A 372 5.07 -9.85 12.62
C ILE A 372 3.66 -9.65 13.18
N ASP A 373 3.51 -9.60 14.51
CA ASP A 373 2.23 -9.32 15.17
C ASP A 373 1.67 -7.95 14.75
N LEU A 374 2.52 -6.93 14.63
CA LEU A 374 2.15 -5.62 14.06
C LEU A 374 1.65 -5.74 12.61
N ILE A 375 2.36 -6.47 11.75
CA ILE A 375 1.99 -6.66 10.34
C ILE A 375 0.65 -7.41 10.23
N VAL A 376 0.46 -8.49 10.99
CA VAL A 376 -0.79 -9.26 11.00
C VAL A 376 -1.95 -8.42 11.52
N ALA A 377 -1.73 -7.62 12.58
CA ALA A 377 -2.75 -6.71 13.09
C ALA A 377 -3.17 -5.65 12.05
N SER A 378 -2.24 -5.24 11.19
CA SER A 378 -2.50 -4.22 10.16
C SER A 378 -3.40 -4.69 9.02
N GLU A 379 -3.61 -6.00 8.82
CA GLU A 379 -4.49 -6.54 7.77
C GLU A 379 -5.94 -6.04 7.89
N LYS A 380 -6.38 -5.63 9.08
CA LYS A 380 -7.70 -5.04 9.31
C LYS A 380 -7.79 -3.57 8.91
N ALA A 381 -6.73 -3.00 8.34
CA ALA A 381 -6.61 -1.59 7.94
C ALA A 381 -6.87 -0.60 9.10
N GLN A 382 -6.55 -1.04 10.32
CA GLN A 382 -6.59 -0.22 11.54
C GLN A 382 -5.43 0.79 11.55
N ASN A 383 -5.61 1.90 12.27
CA ASN A 383 -4.51 2.82 12.52
C ASN A 383 -3.58 2.26 13.62
N LEU A 384 -2.36 2.81 13.73
CA LEU A 384 -1.37 2.36 14.70
C LEU A 384 -1.86 2.48 16.15
N GLY A 385 -2.67 3.49 16.48
CA GLY A 385 -3.30 3.64 17.80
C GLY A 385 -4.19 2.45 18.17
N ASP A 386 -5.07 2.05 17.26
CA ASP A 386 -5.97 0.90 17.44
C ASP A 386 -5.18 -0.41 17.52
N ILE A 387 -4.12 -0.55 16.72
CA ILE A 387 -3.23 -1.73 16.76
C ILE A 387 -2.50 -1.81 18.10
N ALA A 388 -2.01 -0.69 18.63
CA ALA A 388 -1.37 -0.64 19.95
C ALA A 388 -2.33 -1.15 21.05
N VAL A 389 -3.59 -0.74 21.00
CA VAL A 389 -4.64 -1.25 21.91
C VAL A 389 -4.88 -2.75 21.70
N GLN A 390 -4.96 -3.22 20.45
CA GLN A 390 -5.16 -4.64 20.15
C GLN A 390 -4.02 -5.52 20.68
N LEU A 391 -2.76 -5.08 20.53
CA LEU A 391 -1.58 -5.82 20.94
C LEU A 391 -1.26 -5.67 22.44
N GLY A 392 -1.86 -4.69 23.13
CA GLY A 392 -1.52 -4.38 24.52
C GLY A 392 -0.12 -3.77 24.69
N VAL A 393 0.41 -3.13 23.63
CA VAL A 393 1.76 -2.55 23.57
C VAL A 393 1.67 -1.01 23.58
N PRO A 394 2.60 -0.28 24.22
CA PRO A 394 2.61 1.18 24.16
C PRO A 394 2.70 1.72 22.72
N ILE A 395 1.91 2.76 22.39
CA ILE A 395 1.89 3.35 21.04
C ILE A 395 3.27 3.84 20.57
N ALA A 396 4.11 4.33 21.48
CA ALA A 396 5.47 4.74 21.15
C ALA A 396 6.32 3.58 20.61
N GLU A 397 6.14 2.37 21.13
CA GLU A 397 6.83 1.16 20.66
C GLU A 397 6.30 0.72 19.30
N VAL A 398 4.97 0.78 19.10
CA VAL A 398 4.35 0.49 17.79
C VAL A 398 4.81 1.46 16.70
N ILE A 399 4.88 2.76 17.01
CA ILE A 399 5.42 3.78 16.10
C ILE A 399 6.89 3.49 15.78
N ALA A 400 7.71 3.15 16.78
CA ALA A 400 9.11 2.81 16.57
C ALA A 400 9.28 1.57 15.68
N MET A 401 8.47 0.52 15.90
CA MET A 401 8.45 -0.68 15.06
C MET A 401 8.04 -0.34 13.62
N ALA A 402 6.95 0.40 13.42
CA ALA A 402 6.48 0.81 12.09
C ALA A 402 7.52 1.67 11.35
N THR A 403 8.18 2.58 12.06
CA THR A 403 9.27 3.41 11.52
C THR A 403 10.44 2.55 11.05
N GLN A 404 10.87 1.58 11.86
CA GLN A 404 11.93 0.65 11.48
C GLN A 404 11.56 -0.18 10.24
N LEU A 405 10.33 -0.73 10.20
CA LEU A 405 9.85 -1.51 9.07
C LEU A 405 9.77 -0.66 7.78
N GLN A 406 9.42 0.63 7.89
CA GLN A 406 9.40 1.57 6.77
C GLN A 406 10.80 1.90 6.25
N GLN A 407 11.76 2.15 7.14
CA GLN A 407 13.16 2.38 6.76
C GLN A 407 13.77 1.17 6.02
N GLN A 408 13.22 -0.02 6.26
CA GLN A 408 13.59 -1.28 5.60
C GLN A 408 12.71 -1.59 4.36
N ASP A 409 11.90 -0.64 3.88
CA ASP A 409 11.03 -0.79 2.70
C ASP A 409 10.06 -1.98 2.76
N TYR A 410 9.81 -2.55 3.94
CA TYR A 410 8.84 -3.64 4.12
C TYR A 410 7.41 -3.16 3.98
N LEU A 411 7.17 -1.91 4.38
CA LEU A 411 5.88 -1.26 4.37
C LEU A 411 6.04 0.26 4.28
N LEU A 412 4.94 0.96 4.09
CA LEU A 412 4.84 2.41 4.30
C LEU A 412 3.79 2.69 5.37
N ALA A 413 4.12 3.56 6.32
CA ALA A 413 3.22 4.01 7.38
C ALA A 413 2.78 5.45 7.09
N LEU A 414 1.57 5.62 6.56
CA LEU A 414 1.05 6.91 6.09
C LEU A 414 -0.28 7.26 6.76
N PRO A 415 -0.62 8.55 6.96
CA PRO A 415 -1.86 9.00 7.59
C PRO A 415 -3.10 8.83 6.68
N VAL A 416 -3.10 7.82 5.81
CA VAL A 416 -4.18 7.56 4.85
C VAL A 416 -5.40 6.95 5.53
N CYS A 417 -6.58 7.16 4.93
CA CYS A 417 -7.82 6.55 5.40
C CYS A 417 -7.89 5.04 5.10
N GLN A 418 -8.82 4.34 5.74
CA GLN A 418 -9.05 2.91 5.51
C GLN A 418 -9.39 2.60 4.03
N ARG A 419 -10.10 3.53 3.37
CA ARG A 419 -10.44 3.43 1.94
C ARG A 419 -9.19 3.37 1.04
N ALA A 420 -8.11 4.04 1.41
CA ALA A 420 -6.83 3.97 0.69
C ALA A 420 -6.16 2.59 0.81
N ILE A 421 -6.21 1.98 2.00
CA ILE A 421 -5.71 0.62 2.21
C ILE A 421 -6.50 -0.37 1.38
N ALA A 422 -7.84 -0.27 1.39
CA ALA A 422 -8.72 -1.13 0.61
C ALA A 422 -8.52 -0.95 -0.92
N LEU A 423 -8.35 0.28 -1.38
CA LEU A 423 -8.06 0.56 -2.80
C LEU A 423 -6.69 -0.01 -3.21
N GLN A 424 -5.68 0.11 -2.34
CA GLN A 424 -4.38 -0.47 -2.63
C GLN A 424 -4.41 -2.00 -2.63
N ALA A 425 -5.16 -2.60 -1.71
CA ALA A 425 -5.41 -4.05 -1.70
C ALA A 425 -6.11 -4.51 -2.97
N PHE A 426 -7.10 -3.75 -3.46
CA PHE A 426 -7.71 -4.01 -4.76
C PHE A 426 -6.69 -3.98 -5.90
N HIS A 427 -5.78 -2.99 -5.94
CA HIS A 427 -4.74 -2.92 -6.97
C HIS A 427 -3.72 -4.06 -6.85
N SER A 428 -3.42 -4.53 -5.64
CA SER A 428 -2.43 -5.57 -5.35
C SER A 428 -2.96 -7.00 -5.25
N ASN A 429 -4.24 -7.24 -5.60
CA ASN A 429 -4.93 -8.54 -5.43
C ASN A 429 -4.92 -9.05 -3.98
N GLU A 430 -5.23 -8.16 -3.02
CA GLU A 430 -5.29 -8.47 -1.59
C GLU A 430 -3.98 -9.05 -1.06
N HIS A 431 -2.85 -8.54 -1.58
CA HIS A 431 -1.53 -9.02 -1.18
C HIS A 431 -1.36 -8.92 0.35
N ARG A 432 -0.81 -9.98 0.92
CA ARG A 432 -0.43 -10.09 2.32
C ARG A 432 1.05 -10.40 2.41
N LEU A 433 1.71 -9.74 3.36
CA LEU A 433 3.12 -10.01 3.65
C LEU A 433 3.28 -11.35 4.41
N CYS A 434 2.30 -11.70 5.25
CA CYS A 434 2.22 -12.97 5.96
C CYS A 434 0.91 -13.69 5.59
N ASP A 435 0.96 -14.95 5.14
CA ASP A 435 -0.25 -15.77 5.06
C ASP A 435 -0.55 -16.33 6.46
N PRO A 436 -1.69 -15.99 7.08
CA PRO A 436 -2.04 -16.52 8.39
C PRO A 436 -2.37 -18.02 8.36
N VAL A 437 -2.52 -18.62 7.18
CA VAL A 437 -2.86 -20.04 7.01
C VAL A 437 -1.62 -20.87 6.72
N PHE A 438 -1.14 -21.55 7.75
CA PHE A 438 0.09 -22.36 7.71
C PHE A 438 0.12 -23.37 6.56
N SER A 439 -1.00 -24.01 6.23
CA SER A 439 -1.04 -25.02 5.16
C SER A 439 -0.73 -24.44 3.78
N ARG A 440 -1.22 -23.24 3.48
CA ARG A 440 -0.90 -22.52 2.23
C ARG A 440 0.54 -22.06 2.20
N TYR A 441 1.02 -21.53 3.33
CA TYR A 441 2.42 -21.19 3.48
C TYR A 441 3.33 -22.40 3.25
N TRP A 442 3.03 -23.54 3.86
CA TRP A 442 3.84 -24.75 3.77
C TRP A 442 3.91 -25.30 2.34
N GLN A 443 2.78 -25.32 1.62
CA GLN A 443 2.71 -25.67 0.20
C GLN A 443 3.55 -24.70 -0.68
N HIS A 444 3.58 -23.41 -0.33
CA HIS A 444 4.42 -22.43 -1.03
C HIS A 444 5.91 -22.65 -0.76
N ALA A 445 6.27 -22.90 0.51
CA ALA A 445 7.64 -23.16 0.93
C ALA A 445 8.23 -24.43 0.30
N GLU A 446 7.41 -25.44 -0.02
CA GLU A 446 7.83 -26.65 -0.75
C GLU A 446 8.50 -26.37 -2.10
N THR A 447 8.15 -25.25 -2.75
CA THR A 447 8.61 -24.96 -4.12
C THR A 447 9.68 -23.87 -4.20
N THR A 448 9.95 -23.15 -3.12
CA THR A 448 10.65 -21.85 -3.18
C THR A 448 11.83 -21.67 -2.23
N THR A 449 12.01 -22.53 -1.22
CA THR A 449 13.09 -22.38 -0.22
C THR A 449 14.01 -23.61 -0.16
N PRO A 450 15.31 -23.46 0.16
CA PRO A 450 16.21 -24.59 0.40
C PRO A 450 15.66 -25.54 1.47
N ASP A 451 15.95 -26.84 1.37
CA ASP A 451 15.52 -27.86 2.34
C ASP A 451 15.99 -27.47 3.76
N THR A 452 15.05 -27.10 4.61
CA THR A 452 15.30 -27.01 6.06
C THR A 452 15.26 -28.43 6.60
N THR A 453 16.33 -28.91 7.23
CA THR A 453 16.37 -30.27 7.79
C THR A 453 16.06 -30.25 9.28
N LEU A 454 14.94 -30.86 9.68
CA LEU A 454 14.73 -31.29 11.07
C LEU A 454 15.39 -32.65 11.26
N GLU A 455 15.79 -33.01 12.48
CA GLU A 455 16.29 -34.38 12.76
C GLU A 455 15.30 -35.17 13.60
N LEU A 456 14.85 -36.32 13.11
CA LEU A 456 14.02 -37.25 13.87
C LEU A 456 14.83 -38.52 14.12
N GLN A 457 15.08 -38.85 15.39
CA GLN A 457 15.89 -40.02 15.79
C GLN A 457 17.30 -40.05 15.14
N GLY A 458 17.92 -38.88 14.94
CA GLY A 458 19.25 -38.75 14.35
C GLY A 458 19.28 -38.94 12.82
N GLN A 459 18.12 -38.95 12.16
CA GLN A 459 18.01 -38.87 10.70
C GLN A 459 17.46 -37.51 10.29
N PRO A 460 18.08 -36.83 9.30
CA PRO A 460 17.53 -35.61 8.76
C PRO A 460 16.24 -35.92 7.98
N LEU A 461 15.19 -35.19 8.31
CA LEU A 461 13.94 -35.15 7.56
C LEU A 461 14.06 -34.10 6.46
N ASN A 462 13.82 -34.50 5.23
CA ASN A 462 13.60 -33.56 4.13
C ASN A 462 12.17 -32.99 4.19
N ARG A 463 11.88 -31.96 3.37
CA ARG A 463 10.59 -31.27 3.45
C ARG A 463 9.40 -32.15 3.08
N SER A 464 9.55 -33.06 2.12
CA SER A 464 8.49 -34.01 1.74
C SER A 464 8.12 -34.92 2.91
N GLU A 465 9.13 -35.44 3.62
CA GLU A 465 8.92 -36.28 4.81
C GLU A 465 8.25 -35.48 5.94
N MET A 466 8.67 -34.23 6.16
CA MET A 466 8.01 -33.35 7.12
C MET A 466 6.53 -33.10 6.76
N THR A 467 6.22 -32.86 5.48
CA THR A 467 4.83 -32.69 5.00
C THR A 467 3.98 -33.91 5.32
N GLU A 468 4.50 -35.11 5.03
CA GLU A 468 3.79 -36.37 5.31
C GLU A 468 3.49 -36.50 6.81
N PHE A 469 4.47 -36.22 7.68
CA PHE A 469 4.26 -36.22 9.13
C PHE A 469 3.23 -35.18 9.57
N ILE A 470 3.31 -33.95 9.07
CA ILE A 470 2.37 -32.87 9.42
C ILE A 470 0.95 -33.25 9.03
N GLN A 471 0.76 -33.76 7.82
CA GLN A 471 -0.56 -34.17 7.31
C GLN A 471 -1.10 -35.38 8.07
N ALA A 472 -0.26 -36.35 8.41
CA ALA A 472 -0.66 -37.51 9.20
C ALA A 472 -1.11 -37.11 10.62
N ILE A 473 -0.34 -36.24 11.29
CA ILE A 473 -0.70 -35.73 12.63
C ILE A 473 -1.98 -34.88 12.53
N ALA A 474 -2.11 -34.01 11.53
CA ALA A 474 -3.32 -33.21 11.32
C ALA A 474 -4.54 -34.11 11.10
N ALA A 475 -4.45 -35.13 10.25
CA ALA A 475 -5.54 -36.09 10.05
C ALA A 475 -5.96 -36.76 11.36
N TYR A 476 -4.98 -37.20 12.17
CA TYR A 476 -5.24 -37.79 13.48
C TYR A 476 -5.93 -36.82 14.45
N LEU A 477 -5.50 -35.56 14.50
CA LEU A 477 -6.13 -34.54 15.34
C LEU A 477 -7.57 -34.25 14.92
N SER A 478 -7.83 -34.16 13.61
CA SER A 478 -9.20 -34.03 13.08
C SER A 478 -10.07 -35.25 13.43
N GLU A 479 -9.54 -36.47 13.34
CA GLU A 479 -10.25 -37.70 13.75
C GLU A 479 -10.57 -37.72 15.25
N CYS A 480 -9.70 -37.10 16.06
CA CYS A 480 -9.90 -36.90 17.49
C CYS A 480 -10.89 -35.76 17.82
N GLY A 481 -11.46 -35.10 16.79
CA GLY A 481 -12.50 -34.08 16.93
C GLY A 481 -11.98 -32.65 17.12
N PHE A 482 -10.69 -32.40 16.93
CA PHE A 482 -10.15 -31.04 16.94
C PHE A 482 -10.53 -30.29 15.65
N SER A 483 -10.86 -29.03 15.81
CA SER A 483 -11.30 -28.10 14.76
C SER A 483 -10.73 -26.70 15.01
N GLU A 484 -10.77 -25.86 13.98
CA GLU A 484 -10.24 -24.49 14.01
C GLU A 484 -10.61 -23.74 15.31
N GLY A 485 -9.62 -23.09 15.91
CA GLY A 485 -9.75 -22.35 17.17
C GLY A 485 -9.74 -23.22 18.44
N ASN A 486 -9.68 -24.56 18.34
CA ASN A 486 -9.45 -25.39 19.52
C ASN A 486 -8.00 -25.29 19.99
N GLU A 487 -7.81 -25.27 21.31
CA GLU A 487 -6.48 -25.29 21.92
C GLU A 487 -5.92 -26.71 21.97
N ILE A 488 -4.63 -26.86 21.68
CA ILE A 488 -3.90 -28.12 21.84
C ILE A 488 -2.67 -27.90 22.71
N HIS A 489 -2.64 -28.56 23.86
CA HIS A 489 -1.50 -28.49 24.77
C HIS A 489 -0.37 -29.36 24.25
N VAL A 490 0.75 -28.71 23.92
CA VAL A 490 1.94 -29.36 23.39
C VAL A 490 2.87 -29.67 24.56
N SER A 491 2.92 -30.95 24.94
CA SER A 491 3.73 -31.39 26.08
C SER A 491 5.20 -31.04 25.92
N LYS A 492 5.76 -30.47 26.99
CA LYS A 492 7.20 -30.19 27.15
C LYS A 492 8.08 -31.43 27.20
N GLU A 493 7.51 -32.62 27.35
CA GLU A 493 8.23 -33.90 27.36
C GLU A 493 8.54 -34.42 25.96
N LEU A 494 7.90 -33.85 24.92
CA LEU A 494 8.20 -34.20 23.54
C LEU A 494 9.59 -33.68 23.13
N SER A 495 10.40 -34.52 22.48
CA SER A 495 11.64 -34.07 21.88
C SER A 495 11.37 -32.99 20.81
N LYS A 496 12.40 -32.18 20.51
CA LYS A 496 12.29 -30.97 19.66
C LYS A 496 11.50 -31.24 18.37
N THR A 497 11.91 -32.24 17.60
CA THR A 497 11.31 -32.51 16.27
C THR A 497 9.85 -32.97 16.33
N PRO A 498 9.45 -34.00 17.09
CA PRO A 498 8.04 -34.36 17.29
C PRO A 498 7.17 -33.21 17.79
N ARG A 499 7.71 -32.38 18.68
CA ARG A 499 7.00 -31.18 19.17
C ARG A 499 6.64 -30.24 18.03
N LEU A 500 7.58 -30.01 17.13
CA LEU A 500 7.40 -29.09 16.01
C LEU A 500 6.49 -29.63 14.94
N LEU A 501 6.61 -30.92 14.61
CA LEU A 501 5.70 -31.57 13.69
C LEU A 501 4.26 -31.50 14.22
N LEU A 502 4.05 -31.66 15.53
CA LEU A 502 2.75 -31.47 16.18
C LEU A 502 2.26 -30.02 16.10
N MET A 503 3.14 -29.04 16.33
CA MET A 503 2.80 -27.63 16.21
C MET A 503 2.43 -27.23 14.78
N PHE A 504 3.22 -27.68 13.81
CA PHE A 504 2.95 -27.49 12.39
C PHE A 504 1.62 -28.14 11.98
N ALA A 505 1.32 -29.34 12.48
CA ALA A 505 0.03 -29.99 12.27
C ALA A 505 -1.14 -29.26 12.94
N ALA A 506 -0.93 -28.72 14.15
CA ALA A 506 -1.92 -27.90 14.84
C ALA A 506 -2.25 -26.65 14.02
N TRP A 507 -1.23 -25.94 13.53
CA TRP A 507 -1.42 -24.77 12.68
C TRP A 507 -1.99 -25.11 11.30
N TRP A 508 -1.64 -26.28 10.74
CA TRP A 508 -2.24 -26.78 9.49
C TRP A 508 -3.77 -26.85 9.57
N LEU A 509 -4.30 -27.15 10.76
CA LEU A 509 -5.73 -27.25 11.05
C LEU A 509 -6.35 -25.95 11.62
N GLY A 510 -5.56 -24.89 11.82
CA GLY A 510 -6.02 -23.68 12.50
C GLY A 510 -6.26 -23.86 14.01
N LEU A 511 -5.60 -24.82 14.65
CA LEU A 511 -5.61 -24.99 16.11
C LEU A 511 -4.64 -24.00 16.80
N ILE A 512 -4.85 -23.77 18.08
CA ILE A 512 -4.03 -22.90 18.92
C ILE A 512 -3.11 -23.77 19.79
N PRO A 513 -1.81 -23.95 19.43
CA PRO A 513 -0.89 -24.70 20.27
C PRO A 513 -0.53 -23.91 21.53
N VAL A 514 -0.70 -24.53 22.69
CA VAL A 514 -0.36 -23.97 24.00
C VAL A 514 0.86 -24.72 24.54
N ILE A 515 1.96 -24.01 24.81
CA ILE A 515 3.18 -24.58 25.40
C ILE A 515 3.16 -24.29 26.90
N ASP A 516 3.30 -25.33 27.73
CA ASP A 516 3.40 -25.16 29.18
C ASP A 516 4.74 -24.46 29.55
N GLU A 517 4.67 -23.26 30.14
CA GLU A 517 5.76 -22.25 30.19
C GLU A 517 6.94 -22.51 31.15
N ASP A 518 6.90 -23.51 32.03
CA ASP A 518 7.82 -23.60 33.19
C ASP A 518 9.31 -23.94 32.89
N TYR A 519 9.81 -23.89 31.65
CA TYR A 519 11.16 -24.40 31.35
C TYR A 519 12.00 -23.66 30.29
N LEU A 520 11.61 -22.45 29.86
CA LEU A 520 12.45 -21.69 28.90
C LEU A 520 13.80 -21.23 29.49
N ALA A 521 13.98 -21.27 30.81
CA ALA A 521 15.22 -20.85 31.48
C ALA A 521 16.24 -21.99 31.74
N ASP A 522 15.81 -23.26 31.86
CA ASP A 522 16.65 -24.35 32.39
C ASP A 522 17.08 -25.41 31.36
N SER A 523 16.56 -25.37 30.12
CA SER A 523 16.78 -26.44 29.14
C SER A 523 18.10 -26.39 28.35
N LEU A 524 19.00 -25.44 28.64
CA LEU A 524 20.30 -25.35 27.97
C LEU A 524 21.36 -26.31 28.54
N ASN A 525 21.09 -27.04 29.63
CA ASN A 525 22.17 -27.71 30.37
C ASN A 525 22.09 -29.20 30.71
N ASN A 526 20.98 -29.93 30.59
CA ASN A 526 21.00 -31.34 31.07
C ASN A 526 20.29 -32.36 30.17
N ASN A 527 21.06 -33.38 29.80
CA ASN A 527 20.69 -34.62 29.11
C ASN A 527 20.27 -35.69 30.14
N GLU A 528 19.04 -35.73 30.64
CA GLU A 528 18.49 -36.99 31.22
C GLU A 528 16.98 -37.09 30.98
N ASP A 529 16.54 -38.31 30.64
CA ASP A 529 15.17 -38.70 30.24
C ASP A 529 14.10 -38.37 31.30
N PRO A 530 12.90 -37.89 30.92
CA PRO A 530 11.81 -37.64 31.85
C PRO A 530 10.75 -38.77 31.89
N VAL A 531 10.14 -38.88 33.07
CA VAL A 531 8.94 -39.68 33.39
C VAL A 531 7.69 -38.77 33.30
N LEU A 532 6.59 -39.34 32.81
CA LEU A 532 5.31 -38.72 32.41
C LEU A 532 4.51 -37.92 33.47
N LEU A 533 4.11 -36.71 33.07
CA LEU A 533 2.85 -35.95 33.28
C LEU A 533 2.46 -35.36 34.66
N ASP A 534 2.19 -34.04 34.65
CA ASP A 534 1.12 -33.40 35.44
C ASP A 534 0.48 -32.20 34.70
N GLN A 535 -0.85 -32.09 34.75
CA GLN A 535 -1.67 -31.00 34.22
C GLN A 535 -2.26 -30.18 35.38
N SER A 536 -2.04 -28.86 35.39
CA SER A 536 -2.95 -27.89 36.02
C SER A 536 -2.77 -26.50 35.40
N HIS A 537 -3.84 -25.92 34.87
CA HIS A 537 -3.90 -24.62 34.18
C HIS A 537 -3.58 -23.41 35.07
N HIS A 538 -2.95 -22.38 34.49
CA HIS A 538 -3.42 -20.99 34.57
C HIS A 538 -2.89 -20.16 33.39
N SER A 539 -3.71 -19.20 32.95
CA SER A 539 -3.44 -18.23 31.90
C SER A 539 -2.42 -17.17 32.31
N SER A 540 -1.45 -16.89 31.47
CA SER A 540 -0.99 -15.53 31.15
C SER A 540 0.02 -15.55 30.01
N ALA A 541 -0.31 -14.84 28.92
CA ALA A 541 0.42 -14.77 27.64
C ALA A 541 0.45 -16.09 26.85
N ALA A 542 -0.58 -16.33 26.03
CA ALA A 542 -0.37 -17.22 24.89
C ALA A 542 0.76 -16.60 24.06
N ALA A 543 1.94 -17.25 24.04
CA ALA A 543 3.00 -16.89 23.11
C ALA A 543 2.40 -16.84 21.70
N SER A 544 2.63 -15.76 20.96
CA SER A 544 2.08 -15.66 19.61
C SER A 544 2.61 -16.82 18.76
N PHE A 545 1.88 -17.19 17.70
CA PHE A 545 2.35 -18.19 16.72
C PHE A 545 3.83 -17.95 16.38
N TRP A 546 4.19 -16.68 16.18
CA TRP A 546 5.49 -16.23 15.75
C TRP A 546 6.55 -16.30 16.86
N ASP A 547 6.18 -16.01 18.11
CA ASP A 547 7.07 -16.21 19.27
C ASP A 547 7.58 -17.65 19.35
N VAL A 548 6.70 -18.61 19.04
CA VAL A 548 7.07 -20.02 19.11
C VAL A 548 8.01 -20.42 17.97
N ILE A 549 7.74 -19.95 16.75
CA ILE A 549 8.63 -20.14 15.60
C ILE A 549 10.01 -19.51 15.87
N GLU A 550 10.05 -18.28 16.40
CA GLU A 550 11.30 -17.57 16.70
C GLU A 550 12.16 -18.32 17.73
N LYS A 551 11.53 -18.77 18.82
CA LYS A 551 12.18 -19.60 19.85
C LYS A 551 12.64 -20.94 19.27
N PHE A 552 11.89 -21.53 18.35
CA PHE A 552 12.21 -22.81 17.71
C PHE A 552 13.49 -22.74 16.85
N ILE A 553 13.63 -21.68 16.05
CA ILE A 553 14.80 -21.45 15.18
C ILE A 553 16.06 -21.14 16.00
N GLY A 554 15.91 -20.81 17.29
CA GLY A 554 17.00 -20.81 18.26
C GLY A 554 17.74 -19.47 18.38
N ARG A 555 17.02 -18.35 18.35
CA ARG A 555 17.59 -17.03 18.69
C ARG A 555 17.43 -16.74 20.18
N PRO A 556 18.37 -16.02 20.83
CA PRO A 556 18.24 -15.68 22.24
C PRO A 556 17.03 -14.79 22.44
N THR A 557 16.12 -15.19 23.33
CA THR A 557 14.97 -14.38 23.74
C THR A 557 15.39 -13.24 24.64
N VAL A 558 14.81 -12.06 24.44
CA VAL A 558 14.83 -10.96 25.41
C VAL A 558 13.81 -11.29 26.51
N SER A 559 14.23 -11.19 27.77
CA SER A 559 13.58 -11.80 28.95
C SER A 559 12.14 -11.35 29.22
N ALA A 560 11.25 -12.30 29.53
CA ALA A 560 9.98 -12.05 30.22
C ALA A 560 10.04 -12.63 31.64
N ALA A 561 9.62 -11.86 32.64
CA ALA A 561 9.66 -12.20 34.05
C ALA A 561 8.26 -12.41 34.63
N ASN A 562 8.15 -13.47 35.44
CA ASN A 562 7.19 -13.75 36.51
C ASN A 562 5.71 -13.91 36.16
N LEU A 563 5.16 -15.11 36.41
CA LEU A 563 3.86 -15.32 37.05
C LEU A 563 3.79 -16.72 37.71
N SER A 564 3.05 -16.82 38.81
CA SER A 564 3.17 -17.87 39.85
C SER A 564 1.94 -18.80 39.96
N ASN A 565 2.24 -20.07 40.26
CA ASN A 565 1.43 -21.25 40.62
C ASN A 565 0.08 -21.09 41.34
N SER A 566 -0.89 -21.93 40.94
CA SER A 566 -1.81 -22.63 41.86
C SER A 566 -2.27 -24.00 41.30
N GLN A 567 -2.29 -25.03 42.16
CA GLN A 567 -2.60 -26.44 41.84
C GLN A 567 -4.09 -26.79 42.07
N ALA A 568 -4.68 -27.66 41.22
CA ALA A 568 -5.57 -28.77 41.66
C ALA A 568 -6.18 -29.66 40.54
N VAL A 569 -5.99 -30.98 40.73
CA VAL A 569 -6.85 -32.19 40.52
C VAL A 569 -7.09 -32.76 39.10
N ARG A 570 -6.61 -34.00 38.95
CA ARG A 570 -6.54 -34.90 37.78
C ARG A 570 -7.81 -35.72 37.48
N LYS A 571 -7.97 -36.09 36.21
CA LYS A 571 -8.59 -37.36 35.78
C LYS A 571 -7.79 -38.01 34.65
N ASP A 572 -7.51 -39.30 34.84
CA ASP A 572 -6.68 -40.15 33.99
C ASP A 572 -7.43 -40.67 32.75
N THR A 573 -6.81 -40.56 31.57
CA THR A 573 -6.53 -41.67 30.63
C THR A 573 -5.84 -41.12 29.37
N LEU A 574 -4.59 -41.50 29.09
CA LEU A 574 -3.97 -41.33 27.77
C LEU A 574 -2.93 -42.44 27.49
N ILE A 575 -2.96 -42.93 26.26
CA ILE A 575 -1.99 -43.82 25.62
C ILE A 575 -1.02 -42.93 24.81
N PRO A 576 0.30 -43.20 24.75
CA PRO A 576 1.23 -42.36 24.01
C PRO A 576 1.05 -42.45 22.48
N TRP A 577 0.79 -41.32 21.83
CA TRP A 577 0.51 -41.17 20.40
C TRP A 577 1.67 -41.54 19.47
N TYR A 578 2.93 -41.42 19.93
CA TYR A 578 4.11 -41.74 19.12
C TYR A 578 4.27 -43.24 18.81
N GLN A 579 3.58 -44.12 19.55
CA GLN A 579 3.56 -45.56 19.26
C GLN A 579 2.60 -45.94 18.12
N ALA A 580 1.62 -45.09 17.78
CA ALA A 580 0.69 -45.35 16.68
C ALA A 580 1.26 -44.95 15.31
N VAL A 581 2.08 -43.90 15.26
CA VAL A 581 2.70 -43.39 14.01
C VAL A 581 3.87 -44.26 13.54
N LEU A 582 4.48 -45.06 14.40
CA LEU A 582 5.56 -46.01 14.02
C LEU A 582 5.03 -47.41 13.62
N GLN A 583 3.72 -47.63 13.68
CA GLN A 583 3.08 -48.90 13.31
C GLN A 583 2.32 -48.82 11.96
N HIS A 584 2.28 -47.64 11.34
CA HIS A 584 1.78 -47.37 10.00
C HIS A 584 2.85 -46.61 9.21
#